data_AF-A0AA88GUB1-F1
#
_entry.id   AF-A0AA88GUB1-F1
#
_cell.length_a   1.000
_cell.length_b   1.000
_cell.length_c   1.000
_cell.angle_alpha   90.00
_cell.angle_beta   90.00
_cell.angle_gamma   90.00
#
_symmetry.space_group_name_H-M   'P 1'
#
loop_
_entity.id
_entity.type
_entity.pdbx_description
1 polymer ?
#
loop_
_entity_poly.entity_id
_entity_poly.type
_entity_poly.pdbx_seq_one_letter_code
_entity_poly.pdbx_strand_id
1 'polypeptide(L)'
;MECSGTRGALNGACINALAESSFWVAYSTFSDNMAHQFGGAIYVDVPIVRPPLFENISCMNNEAGYAGGCLYFHTSKQLRSAEWIGNNIYSQNIAQSYGNDIASPLYGVKYDLQIQYQDGKMTIFNASSNSIPKLELYPGQVISSMQVSVWNNGQERIHFLDSEISTLKFSLNDSSS
;
A
#
# COMPACT_ATOMS: atom_id res chain seq x y z
N MET A 1 -16.99 -5.61 19.69
CA MET A 1 -15.98 -4.81 20.42
C MET A 1 -15.88 -3.44 19.77
N GLU A 2 -15.56 -2.39 20.52
CA GLU A 2 -15.25 -1.07 19.95
C GLU A 2 -13.84 -0.68 20.38
N CYS A 3 -13.01 -0.27 19.43
CA CYS A 3 -11.67 0.24 19.69
C CYS A 3 -11.42 1.48 18.83
N SER A 4 -11.20 2.62 19.50
CA SER A 4 -11.06 3.89 18.80
C SER A 4 -10.03 4.82 19.41
N GLY A 5 -9.45 5.68 18.56
CA GLY A 5 -8.48 6.71 18.98
C GLY A 5 -7.15 6.15 19.51
N THR A 6 -6.84 4.88 19.25
CA THR A 6 -5.62 4.25 19.77
C THR A 6 -4.42 4.53 18.87
N ARG A 7 -3.23 4.62 19.48
CA ARG A 7 -1.96 4.81 18.75
C ARG A 7 -1.03 3.63 19.05
N GLY A 8 -0.87 2.73 18.08
CA GLY A 8 0.01 1.58 18.14
C GLY A 8 1.46 1.97 17.89
N ALA A 9 2.38 1.40 18.68
CA ALA A 9 3.81 1.74 18.59
C ALA A 9 4.43 1.37 17.23
N LEU A 10 4.11 0.20 16.67
CA LEU A 10 4.58 -0.21 15.34
C LEU A 10 3.43 -0.77 14.52
N ASN A 11 2.70 -1.74 15.08
CA ASN A 11 1.68 -2.49 14.36
C ASN A 11 0.41 -2.59 15.18
N GLY A 12 -0.75 -2.62 14.52
CA GLY A 12 -2.02 -3.01 15.12
C GLY A 12 -2.35 -2.22 16.38
N ALA A 13 -2.85 -1.00 16.25
CA ALA A 13 -3.08 -0.15 17.42
C ALA A 13 -4.11 -0.72 18.42
N CYS A 14 -5.08 -1.50 17.93
CA CYS A 14 -6.07 -2.19 18.73
C CYS A 14 -5.71 -3.65 18.96
N ILE A 15 -5.37 -4.36 17.88
CA ILE A 15 -5.12 -5.80 17.91
C ILE A 15 -3.78 -6.08 17.23
N ASN A 16 -2.89 -6.73 17.97
CA ASN A 16 -1.65 -7.26 17.45
C ASN A 16 -1.63 -8.79 17.73
N ALA A 17 -2.07 -9.58 16.75
CA ALA A 17 -2.24 -11.02 16.88
C ALA A 17 -0.95 -11.75 16.49
N LEU A 18 -0.23 -12.35 17.44
CA LEU A 18 1.13 -12.89 17.24
C LEU A 18 1.30 -14.41 17.48
N ALA A 19 0.38 -15.07 18.19
CA ALA A 19 0.67 -16.41 18.74
C ALA A 19 -0.49 -17.42 18.67
N GLU A 20 -1.69 -16.99 18.28
CA GLU A 20 -2.88 -17.85 18.23
C GLU A 20 -2.90 -18.71 16.97
N SER A 21 -3.41 -19.94 17.06
CA SER A 21 -3.54 -20.85 15.90
C SER A 21 -4.74 -20.53 14.99
N SER A 22 -5.70 -19.77 15.52
CA SER A 22 -6.81 -19.08 14.84
C SER A 22 -7.32 -17.98 15.74
N PHE A 23 -7.78 -16.85 15.19
CA PHE A 23 -8.55 -15.87 15.94
C PHE A 23 -9.78 -15.43 15.13
N TRP A 24 -10.83 -15.02 15.84
CA TRP A 24 -12.09 -14.57 15.28
C TRP A 24 -12.35 -13.15 15.74
N VAL A 25 -12.43 -12.21 14.80
CA VAL A 25 -12.86 -10.83 15.05
C VAL A 25 -14.25 -10.67 14.47
N ALA A 26 -15.22 -10.42 15.33
CA ALA A 26 -16.60 -10.31 14.90
C ALA A 26 -17.33 -9.14 15.54
N TYR A 27 -18.32 -8.61 14.82
CA TYR A 27 -19.27 -7.62 15.32
C TYR A 27 -18.55 -6.47 16.05
N SER A 28 -17.54 -5.91 15.36
CA SER A 28 -16.59 -4.99 15.97
C SER A 28 -16.32 -3.78 15.11
N THR A 29 -16.12 -2.65 15.77
CA THR A 29 -15.80 -1.37 15.12
C THR A 29 -14.42 -0.91 15.54
N PHE A 30 -13.61 -0.55 14.56
CA PHE A 30 -12.28 0.02 14.74
C PHE A 30 -12.25 1.38 14.06
N SER A 31 -12.13 2.46 14.82
CA SER A 31 -12.11 3.81 14.24
C SER A 31 -10.99 4.72 14.73
N ASP A 32 -10.48 5.57 13.86
CA ASP A 32 -9.53 6.63 14.22
C ASP A 32 -8.26 6.10 14.92
N ASN A 33 -7.84 4.87 14.57
CA ASN A 33 -6.65 4.25 15.12
C ASN A 33 -5.45 4.46 14.22
N MET A 34 -4.26 4.57 14.80
CA MET A 34 -3.02 4.85 14.06
C MET A 34 -1.91 3.88 14.45
N ALA A 35 -1.27 3.24 13.48
CA ALA A 35 -0.04 2.47 13.68
C ALA A 35 1.12 3.07 12.88
N HIS A 36 2.33 3.06 13.44
CA HIS A 36 3.50 3.63 12.78
C HIS A 36 3.93 2.89 11.51
N GLN A 37 3.64 1.59 11.38
CA GLN A 37 4.02 0.79 10.21
C GLN A 37 2.84 0.07 9.59
N PHE A 38 2.28 -0.92 10.27
CA PHE A 38 1.36 -1.87 9.63
C PHE A 38 0.06 -2.03 10.39
N GLY A 39 -1.07 -2.07 9.67
CA GLY A 39 -2.34 -2.43 10.27
C GLY A 39 -2.80 -1.36 11.26
N GLY A 40 -3.32 -0.22 10.77
CA GLY A 40 -3.62 0.92 11.63
C GLY A 40 -4.50 0.55 12.83
N ALA A 41 -5.44 -0.38 12.66
CA ALA A 41 -6.19 -0.99 13.75
C ALA A 41 -5.68 -2.40 14.11
N ILE A 42 -5.49 -3.26 13.11
CA ILE A 42 -5.26 -4.69 13.31
C ILE A 42 -4.01 -5.15 12.55
N TYR A 43 -3.12 -5.83 13.26
CA TYR A 43 -1.99 -6.54 12.66
C TYR A 43 -2.08 -8.03 12.98
N VAL A 44 -1.81 -8.85 11.96
CA VAL A 44 -1.96 -10.30 12.01
C VAL A 44 -0.66 -10.97 11.62
N ASP A 45 -0.02 -11.63 12.58
CA ASP A 45 1.13 -12.49 12.38
C ASP A 45 0.94 -13.79 13.16
N VAL A 46 0.00 -14.59 12.69
CA VAL A 46 -0.37 -15.86 13.32
C VAL A 46 0.03 -17.05 12.44
N PRO A 47 0.48 -18.18 13.02
CA PRO A 47 0.71 -19.40 12.26
C PRO A 47 -0.56 -19.84 11.53
N ILE A 48 -0.41 -20.27 10.27
CA ILE A 48 -1.53 -20.69 9.40
C ILE A 48 -1.91 -22.15 9.72
N VAL A 49 -2.24 -22.42 10.98
CA VAL A 49 -2.79 -23.71 11.41
C VAL A 49 -4.28 -23.73 11.14
N ARG A 50 -4.96 -22.61 11.38
CA ARG A 50 -6.35 -22.37 11.00
C ARG A 50 -6.49 -20.94 10.45
N PRO A 51 -7.40 -20.73 9.48
CA PRO A 51 -7.71 -19.40 8.98
C PRO A 51 -8.12 -18.42 10.09
N PRO A 52 -7.66 -17.16 10.05
CA PRO A 52 -8.29 -16.11 10.82
C PRO A 52 -9.67 -15.78 10.22
N LEU A 53 -10.64 -15.48 11.08
CA LEU A 53 -12.01 -15.21 10.68
C LEU A 53 -12.40 -13.77 11.02
N PHE A 54 -12.97 -13.07 10.03
CA PHE A 54 -13.47 -11.71 10.16
C PHE A 54 -14.94 -11.63 9.78
N GLU A 55 -15.77 -11.22 10.73
CA GLU A 55 -17.23 -11.23 10.58
C GLU A 55 -17.89 -9.93 10.97
N ASN A 56 -18.60 -9.27 10.05
CA ASN A 56 -19.33 -8.04 10.34
C ASN A 56 -18.48 -6.99 11.08
N ILE A 57 -17.26 -6.74 10.58
CA ILE A 57 -16.38 -5.70 11.13
C ILE A 57 -16.53 -4.37 10.40
N SER A 58 -16.40 -3.26 11.12
CA SER A 58 -16.34 -1.91 10.55
C SER A 58 -14.99 -1.29 10.86
N CYS A 59 -14.29 -0.81 9.83
CA CYS A 59 -12.99 -0.18 9.94
C CYS A 59 -13.02 1.18 9.26
N MET A 60 -12.95 2.24 10.06
CA MET A 60 -13.15 3.62 9.58
C MET A 60 -12.02 4.54 10.03
N ASN A 61 -11.51 5.40 9.14
CA ASN A 61 -10.52 6.43 9.50
C ASN A 61 -9.25 5.91 10.19
N ASN A 62 -8.86 4.65 9.96
CA ASN A 62 -7.64 4.12 10.55
C ASN A 62 -6.44 4.45 9.65
N GLU A 63 -5.28 4.74 10.25
CA GLU A 63 -4.06 5.14 9.56
C GLU A 63 -2.90 4.18 9.84
N ALA A 64 -2.18 3.80 8.79
CA ALA A 64 -0.91 3.08 8.88
C ALA A 64 0.21 3.87 8.19
N GLY A 65 1.34 4.03 8.87
CA GLY A 65 2.51 4.70 8.32
C GLY A 65 3.17 3.97 7.14
N TYR A 66 2.80 2.72 6.86
CA TYR A 66 3.28 1.99 5.69
C TYR A 66 2.14 1.27 4.92
N ALA A 67 1.52 0.24 5.48
CA ALA A 67 0.53 -0.56 4.74
C ALA A 67 -0.60 -1.10 5.61
N GLY A 68 -1.79 -1.28 5.02
CA GLY A 68 -2.96 -1.80 5.73
C GLY A 68 -3.53 -0.77 6.69
N GLY A 69 -4.16 0.29 6.19
CA GLY A 69 -4.67 1.38 7.03
C GLY A 69 -5.63 0.89 8.11
N CYS A 70 -6.47 -0.12 7.83
CA CYS A 70 -7.17 -0.87 8.88
C CYS A 70 -6.41 -2.13 9.30
N LEU A 71 -6.16 -3.04 8.35
CA LEU A 71 -5.71 -4.40 8.64
C LEU A 71 -4.48 -4.77 7.81
N TYR A 72 -3.48 -5.36 8.46
CA TYR A 72 -2.31 -5.92 7.79
C TYR A 72 -2.05 -7.37 8.19
N PHE A 73 -1.85 -8.22 7.19
CA PHE A 73 -1.38 -9.60 7.37
C PHE A 73 0.11 -9.70 7.10
N HIS A 74 0.86 -10.31 8.02
CA HIS A 74 2.32 -10.49 7.92
C HIS A 74 2.74 -11.30 6.69
N THR A 75 1.85 -12.13 6.14
CA THR A 75 2.10 -12.91 4.93
C THR A 75 0.90 -12.87 3.99
N SER A 76 1.16 -12.90 2.68
CA SER A 76 0.10 -12.99 1.67
C SER A 76 -0.69 -14.30 1.76
N LYS A 77 -0.10 -15.36 2.32
CA LYS A 77 -0.77 -16.64 2.56
C LYS A 77 -1.83 -16.52 3.65
N GLN A 78 -1.57 -15.78 4.73
CA GLN A 78 -2.57 -15.51 5.78
C GLN A 78 -3.77 -14.76 5.20
N LEU A 79 -3.53 -13.69 4.43
CA LEU A 79 -4.60 -12.93 3.76
C LEU A 79 -5.45 -13.82 2.85
N ARG A 80 -4.81 -14.66 2.02
CA ARG A 80 -5.53 -15.58 1.13
C ARG A 80 -6.30 -16.67 1.86
N SER A 81 -5.83 -17.08 3.04
CA SER A 81 -6.52 -18.08 3.85
C SER A 81 -7.65 -17.49 4.69
N ALA A 82 -7.65 -16.18 4.95
CA ALA A 82 -8.61 -15.55 5.85
C ALA A 82 -10.06 -15.77 5.38
N GLU A 83 -10.93 -16.07 6.34
CA GLU A 83 -12.36 -16.25 6.11
C GLU A 83 -13.09 -14.94 6.39
N TRP A 84 -13.88 -14.49 5.41
CA TRP A 84 -14.64 -13.24 5.47
C TRP A 84 -16.13 -13.57 5.48
N ILE A 85 -16.81 -13.22 6.56
CA ILE A 85 -18.23 -13.50 6.76
C ILE A 85 -19.00 -12.19 6.95
N GLY A 86 -20.20 -12.12 6.37
CA GLY A 86 -21.09 -10.98 6.55
C GLY A 86 -20.58 -9.69 5.92
N ASN A 87 -21.06 -8.56 6.45
CA ASN A 87 -20.85 -7.23 5.90
C ASN A 87 -19.67 -6.55 6.58
N ASN A 88 -18.47 -6.79 6.05
CA ASN A 88 -17.28 -6.06 6.46
C ASN A 88 -17.21 -4.71 5.73
N ILE A 89 -17.16 -3.62 6.50
CA ILE A 89 -17.20 -2.25 5.98
C ILE A 89 -15.84 -1.60 6.21
N TYR A 90 -15.26 -1.06 5.14
CA TYR A 90 -14.02 -0.32 5.19
C TYR A 90 -14.22 1.04 4.53
N SER A 91 -13.90 2.12 5.24
CA SER A 91 -14.04 3.47 4.69
C SER A 91 -12.99 4.41 5.25
N GLN A 92 -12.46 5.27 4.38
CA GLN A 92 -11.56 6.37 4.77
C GLN A 92 -10.31 5.93 5.54
N ASN A 93 -9.92 4.65 5.44
CA ASN A 93 -8.65 4.20 5.98
C ASN A 93 -7.51 4.68 5.07
N ILE A 94 -6.34 4.94 5.65
CA ILE A 94 -5.18 5.49 4.95
C ILE A 94 -3.97 4.62 5.24
N ALA A 95 -3.27 4.18 4.20
CA ALA A 95 -1.93 3.66 4.29
C ALA A 95 -1.00 4.53 3.45
N GLN A 96 0.12 4.98 4.02
CA GLN A 96 1.03 5.90 3.30
C GLN A 96 1.69 5.25 2.07
N SER A 97 1.84 3.92 2.05
CA SER A 97 2.32 3.19 0.88
C SER A 97 1.18 2.48 0.15
N TYR A 98 0.59 1.41 0.69
CA TYR A 98 -0.41 0.64 -0.08
C TYR A 98 -1.44 -0.08 0.80
N GLY A 99 -2.58 -0.41 0.18
CA GLY A 99 -3.67 -1.14 0.82
C GLY A 99 -4.28 -0.34 1.96
N ASN A 100 -5.02 0.72 1.60
CA ASN A 100 -5.70 1.60 2.55
C ASN A 100 -6.58 0.82 3.54
N ASP A 101 -7.31 -0.20 3.09
CA ASP A 101 -8.13 -0.99 3.99
C ASP A 101 -7.36 -2.22 4.50
N ILE A 102 -6.97 -3.10 3.58
CA ILE A 102 -6.36 -4.39 3.89
C ILE A 102 -5.10 -4.57 3.05
N ALA A 103 -4.01 -5.01 3.68
CA ALA A 103 -2.75 -5.28 2.99
C ALA A 103 -2.03 -6.54 3.52
N SER A 104 -1.05 -6.98 2.73
CA SER A 104 -0.05 -8.00 3.08
C SER A 104 1.22 -7.74 2.27
N PRO A 105 2.39 -8.33 2.61
CA PRO A 105 3.61 -8.07 1.85
C PRO A 105 3.43 -8.32 0.35
N LEU A 106 3.94 -7.38 -0.44
CA LEU A 106 4.09 -7.53 -1.87
C LEU A 106 5.27 -8.47 -2.17
N TYR A 107 5.16 -9.26 -3.24
CA TYR A 107 6.21 -10.18 -3.65
C TYR A 107 6.33 -10.21 -5.17
N GLY A 108 7.56 -10.30 -5.68
CA GLY A 108 7.82 -10.23 -7.11
C GLY A 108 7.38 -8.90 -7.73
N VAL A 109 7.60 -7.79 -7.01
CA VAL A 109 7.20 -6.46 -7.47
C VAL A 109 7.96 -6.08 -8.73
N LYS A 110 7.20 -5.71 -9.77
CA LYS A 110 7.72 -5.13 -11.01
C LYS A 110 7.07 -3.79 -11.26
N TYR A 111 7.71 -2.98 -12.07
CA TYR A 111 7.17 -1.70 -12.47
C TYR A 111 7.51 -1.41 -13.91
N ASP A 112 6.54 -0.82 -14.59
CA ASP A 112 6.67 -0.35 -15.96
C ASP A 112 6.54 1.17 -15.94
N LEU A 113 7.58 1.84 -16.44
CA LEU A 113 7.60 3.29 -16.60
C LEU A 113 7.49 3.60 -18.09
N GLN A 114 6.37 4.17 -18.50
CA GLN A 114 6.15 4.62 -19.87
C GLN A 114 6.35 6.14 -19.94
N ILE A 115 7.20 6.59 -20.85
CA ILE A 115 7.50 8.00 -21.07
C ILE A 115 7.16 8.33 -22.51
N GLN A 116 6.28 9.32 -22.69
CA GLN A 116 5.97 9.88 -23.99
C GLN A 116 6.63 11.25 -24.11
N TYR A 117 7.24 11.52 -25.26
CA TYR A 117 7.84 12.80 -25.60
C TYR A 117 6.90 13.62 -26.51
N GLN A 118 7.14 14.92 -26.63
CA GLN A 118 6.32 15.79 -27.48
C GLN A 118 6.43 15.47 -28.98
N ASP A 119 7.55 14.90 -29.41
CA ASP A 119 7.75 14.42 -30.79
C ASP A 119 6.97 13.11 -31.08
N GLY A 120 6.23 12.60 -30.11
CA GLY A 120 5.46 11.35 -30.21
C GLY A 120 6.27 10.09 -29.93
N LYS A 121 7.58 10.19 -29.68
CA LYS A 121 8.40 9.03 -29.29
C LYS A 121 7.95 8.51 -27.93
N MET A 122 8.00 7.18 -27.76
CA MET A 122 7.73 6.52 -26.49
C MET A 122 8.95 5.73 -26.05
N THR A 123 9.22 5.71 -24.74
CA THR A 123 10.22 4.83 -24.13
C THR A 123 9.57 4.11 -22.97
N ILE A 124 9.75 2.79 -22.92
CA ILE A 124 9.20 1.93 -21.88
C ILE A 124 10.39 1.34 -21.12
N PHE A 125 10.40 1.55 -19.80
CA PHE A 125 11.35 0.92 -18.90
C PHE A 125 10.63 -0.14 -18.09
N ASN A 126 11.10 -1.38 -18.22
CA ASN A 126 10.64 -2.48 -17.41
C ASN A 126 11.68 -2.72 -16.34
N ALA A 127 11.23 -2.77 -15.09
CA ALA A 127 12.15 -2.93 -13.99
C ALA A 127 11.54 -3.71 -12.83
N SER A 128 12.41 -4.23 -11.99
CA SER A 128 12.09 -5.01 -10.80
C SER A 128 12.56 -4.26 -9.56
N SER A 129 12.13 -4.69 -8.36
CA SER A 129 12.54 -4.09 -7.08
C SER A 129 14.06 -3.85 -6.95
N ASN A 130 14.89 -4.55 -7.73
CA ASN A 130 16.34 -4.50 -7.65
C ASN A 130 17.01 -3.67 -8.76
N SER A 131 16.25 -3.05 -9.67
CA SER A 131 16.80 -2.41 -10.87
C SER A 131 16.12 -1.08 -11.20
N ILE A 132 16.54 0.02 -10.57
CA ILE A 132 15.93 1.34 -10.85
C ILE A 132 16.29 1.79 -12.28
N PRO A 133 15.30 2.05 -13.16
CA PRO A 133 15.52 2.50 -14.51
C PRO A 133 16.09 3.90 -14.48
N LYS A 134 17.10 4.13 -15.32
CA LYS A 134 17.69 5.45 -15.50
C LYS A 134 17.06 6.09 -16.74
N LEU A 135 16.52 7.29 -16.55
CA LEU A 135 16.08 8.15 -17.63
C LEU A 135 17.18 9.15 -17.95
N GLU A 136 17.71 9.09 -19.16
CA GLU A 136 18.63 10.10 -19.68
C GLU A 136 17.86 11.08 -20.57
N LEU A 137 18.00 12.38 -20.29
CA LEU A 137 17.34 13.45 -21.04
C LEU A 137 18.38 14.34 -21.70
N TYR A 138 18.16 14.68 -22.96
CA TYR A 138 18.98 15.65 -23.67
C TYR A 138 18.42 17.06 -23.53
N PRO A 139 19.27 18.11 -23.56
CA PRO A 139 18.79 19.49 -23.61
C PRO A 139 17.77 19.69 -24.74
N GLY A 140 16.63 20.32 -24.41
CA GLY A 140 15.53 20.57 -25.34
C GLY A 140 14.54 19.40 -25.51
N GLN A 141 14.78 18.25 -24.90
CA GLN A 141 13.86 17.12 -24.96
C GLN A 141 12.69 17.30 -23.99
N VAL A 142 11.45 17.34 -24.51
CA VAL A 142 10.24 17.60 -23.72
C VAL A 142 9.44 16.32 -23.52
N ILE A 143 9.19 15.97 -22.26
CA ILE A 143 8.29 14.87 -21.85
C ILE A 143 6.86 15.39 -21.86
N SER A 144 5.98 14.72 -22.61
CA SER A 144 4.54 15.04 -22.68
C SER A 144 3.74 14.27 -21.63
N SER A 145 4.08 13.01 -21.36
CA SER A 145 3.45 12.22 -20.30
C SER A 145 4.39 11.18 -19.70
N MET A 146 4.12 10.82 -18.45
CA MET A 146 4.79 9.75 -17.72
C MET A 146 3.74 8.91 -17.01
N GLN A 147 3.80 7.59 -17.19
CA GLN A 147 2.91 6.64 -16.54
C GLN A 147 3.73 5.58 -15.82
N VAL A 148 3.35 5.27 -14.58
CA VAL A 148 3.97 4.24 -13.75
C VAL A 148 2.92 3.18 -13.45
N SER A 149 3.19 1.94 -13.86
CA SER A 149 2.40 0.77 -13.48
C SER A 149 3.18 -0.07 -12.47
N VAL A 150 2.54 -0.46 -11.37
CA VAL A 150 3.13 -1.36 -10.37
C VAL A 150 2.42 -2.71 -10.39
N TRP A 151 3.21 -3.77 -10.47
CA TRP A 151 2.76 -5.15 -10.55
C TRP A 151 3.14 -5.90 -9.30
N ASN A 152 2.22 -6.69 -8.77
CA ASN A 152 2.48 -7.60 -7.66
C ASN A 152 2.34 -9.04 -8.17
N ASN A 153 3.45 -9.77 -8.27
CA ASN A 153 3.48 -11.14 -8.75
C ASN A 153 2.77 -11.37 -10.11
N GLY A 154 2.94 -10.43 -11.05
CA GLY A 154 2.33 -10.51 -12.38
C GLY A 154 0.84 -10.19 -12.44
N GLN A 155 0.20 -9.86 -11.31
CA GLN A 155 -1.12 -9.25 -11.30
C GLN A 155 -0.97 -7.72 -11.30
N GLU A 156 -1.67 -7.06 -12.22
CA GLU A 156 -1.77 -5.60 -12.27
C GLU A 156 -2.56 -5.13 -11.08
N ARG A 157 -1.95 -4.32 -10.23
CA ARG A 157 -2.60 -3.56 -9.15
C ARG A 157 -1.49 -2.93 -8.35
N ILE A 158 -1.21 -1.65 -8.59
CA ILE A 158 -1.37 -0.56 -7.62
C ILE A 158 -1.47 0.76 -8.43
N HIS A 159 -2.65 1.36 -8.55
CA HIS A 159 -2.76 2.75 -9.01
C HIS A 159 -2.31 3.64 -7.85
N PHE A 160 -1.09 4.18 -7.94
CA PHE A 160 -0.44 4.88 -6.82
C PHE A 160 -0.69 6.38 -6.75
N LEU A 161 -1.41 6.96 -7.72
CA LEU A 161 -1.34 8.39 -7.93
C LEU A 161 -2.74 8.97 -8.09
N ASP A 162 -3.42 9.15 -6.94
CA ASP A 162 -4.46 10.19 -6.80
C ASP A 162 -3.84 11.61 -6.78
N SER A 163 -2.51 11.72 -6.84
CA SER A 163 -1.79 12.99 -6.97
C SER A 163 -0.92 12.99 -8.23
N GLU A 164 -0.91 14.12 -8.94
CA GLU A 164 -0.03 14.34 -10.09
C GLU A 164 1.44 14.08 -9.70
N ILE A 165 2.18 13.39 -10.57
CA ILE A 165 3.64 13.34 -10.47
C ILE A 165 4.15 14.77 -10.66
N SER A 166 4.49 15.45 -9.57
CA SER A 166 5.06 16.80 -9.62
C SER A 166 6.46 16.73 -10.22
N THR A 167 6.66 17.41 -11.34
CA THR A 167 8.00 17.57 -11.93
C THR A 167 8.76 18.68 -11.19
N LEU A 168 9.91 18.34 -10.60
CA LEU A 168 10.87 19.33 -10.12
C LEU A 168 11.60 19.92 -11.33
N LYS A 169 11.26 21.15 -11.72
CA LYS A 169 12.03 21.91 -12.71
C LYS A 169 13.38 22.29 -12.10
N PHE A 170 14.47 21.77 -12.64
CA PHE A 170 15.80 22.30 -12.40
C PHE A 170 16.06 23.42 -13.41
N SER A 171 16.18 24.66 -12.93
CA SER A 171 16.79 25.74 -13.71
C SER A 171 18.30 25.66 -13.55
N LEU A 172 19.03 25.55 -14.67
CA LEU A 172 20.47 25.83 -14.67
C LEU A 172 20.64 27.29 -14.25
N ASN A 173 21.35 27.52 -13.14
CA ASN A 173 21.80 28.87 -12.85
C ASN A 173 22.79 29.25 -13.96
N ASP A 174 22.43 30.23 -14.77
CA ASP A 174 23.36 30.91 -15.67
C ASP A 174 24.46 31.54 -14.81
N SER A 175 25.57 30.83 -14.61
CA SER A 175 26.82 31.44 -14.22
C SER A 175 27.52 31.92 -15.50
N SER A 176 27.00 33.01 -16.08
CA SER A 176 27.69 33.77 -17.11
C SER A 176 28.59 34.82 -16.46
N SER A 177 29.90 34.62 -16.70
CA SER A 177 31.05 35.54 -16.59
C SER A 177 31.41 36.14 -15.23
#